data_AF-A0AAU0F396-F1
#
_entry.id   AF-A0AAU0F396-F1
#
_cell.length_a   1.000
_cell.length_b   1.000
_cell.length_c   1.000
_cell.angle_alpha   90.00
_cell.angle_beta   90.00
_cell.angle_gamma   90.00
#
_symmetry.space_group_name_H-M   'P 1'
#
loop_
_entity.id
_entity.type
_entity.pdbx_description
1 polymer ?
#
loop_
_entity_poly.entity_id
_entity_poly.type
_entity_poly.pdbx_seq_one_letter_code
_entity_poly.pdbx_strand_id
1 'polypeptide(L)' 'MQVSSLISVKTGGCPEDCGYCPQAARYHTEVKIHGLLPVDEVKKTSDEC' A
#
# COMPACT_ATOMS: atom_id res chain seq x y z
N MET A 1 25.38 3.35 -7.57
CA MET A 1 24.09 4.02 -7.28
C MET A 1 23.04 2.93 -7.14
N GLN A 2 22.35 2.84 -6.00
CA GLN A 2 21.26 1.90 -5.79
C GLN A 2 19.93 2.61 -6.07
N VAL A 3 19.05 1.98 -6.85
CA VAL A 3 17.71 2.50 -7.18
C VAL A 3 16.70 1.41 -6.84
N SER A 4 15.62 1.76 -6.17
CA SER A 4 14.59 0.82 -5.77
C SER A 4 13.22 1.48 -5.91
N SER A 5 12.26 0.71 -6.42
CA SER A 5 10.87 1.10 -6.57
C SER A 5 10.02 0.23 -5.64
N LEU A 6 8.92 0.78 -5.13
CA LEU A 6 8.02 0.08 -4.21
C LEU A 6 6.57 0.22 -4.68
N ILE A 7 5.77 -0.81 -4.42
CA ILE A 7 4.33 -0.82 -4.65
C ILE A 7 3.61 -1.32 -3.40
N SER A 8 2.47 -0.71 -3.08
CA SER A 8 1.62 -1.14 -1.97
C SER A 8 0.60 -2.18 -2.47
N VAL A 9 0.76 -3.43 -2.07
CA VAL A 9 -0.12 -4.55 -2.51
C VAL A 9 -1.53 -4.46 -1.92
N LYS A 10 -1.71 -3.75 -0.80
CA LYS A 10 -3.01 -3.49 -0.17
C LYS A 10 -2.89 -2.17 0.59
N THR A 11 -3.89 -1.29 0.45
CA THR A 11 -3.79 0.07 0.99
C THR A 11 -4.98 0.41 1.88
N GLY A 12 -4.70 0.94 3.07
CA GLY A 12 -5.71 1.41 4.02
C GLY A 12 -6.40 0.31 4.83
N GLY A 13 -7.19 0.73 5.83
CA GLY A 13 -7.97 -0.17 6.68
C GLY A 13 -7.12 -1.02 7.63
N CYS A 14 -5.92 -0.55 8.00
CA CYS A 14 -5.05 -1.28 8.90
C CYS A 14 -5.61 -1.25 10.34
N PRO A 15 -5.74 -2.40 11.04
CA PRO A 15 -6.29 -2.44 12.39
C PRO A 15 -5.32 -1.92 13.48
N GLU A 16 -4.05 -1.69 13.13
CA GLU A 16 -3.02 -1.21 14.05
C GLU A 16 -3.25 0.27 14.43
N ASP A 17 -2.89 0.62 15.67
CA ASP A 17 -3.06 1.97 16.24
C ASP A 17 -1.75 2.78 16.16
N CYS A 18 -1.21 2.88 14.96
CA CYS A 18 0.00 3.66 14.72
C CYS A 18 -0.37 5.13 14.49
N GLY A 19 -0.14 6.00 15.48
CA GLY A 19 -0.55 7.42 15.43
C GLY A 19 0.02 8.26 14.29
N TYR A 20 1.06 7.77 13.60
CA TYR A 20 1.67 8.42 12.43
C TYR A 20 1.27 7.77 11.09
N CYS A 21 0.61 6.60 11.13
CA CYS A 21 0.31 5.84 9.91
C CYS A 21 -1.01 6.31 9.32
N PRO A 22 -1.02 6.90 8.10
CA PRO A 22 -2.25 7.37 7.50
C PRO A 22 -3.16 6.22 7.02
N GLN A 23 -2.70 4.96 7.06
CA GLN A 23 -3.48 3.79 6.67
C GLN A 23 -4.24 3.14 7.84
N ALA A 24 -4.00 3.59 9.07
CA ALA A 24 -4.66 3.07 10.26
C ALA A 24 -6.15 3.42 10.23
N ALA A 25 -7.01 2.40 10.37
CA ALA A 25 -8.47 2.53 10.29
C ALA A 25 -9.08 3.41 11.39
N ARG A 26 -8.31 3.70 12.44
CA ARG A 26 -8.75 4.50 13.59
C ARG A 26 -8.70 5.99 13.34
N TYR A 27 -7.87 6.45 12.39
CA TYR A 27 -7.72 7.86 12.07
C TYR A 27 -8.45 8.16 10.76
N HIS A 28 -9.22 9.24 10.73
CA HIS A 28 -9.93 9.67 9.53
C HIS A 28 -8.97 10.45 8.63
N THR A 29 -8.23 9.73 7.80
CA THR A 29 -7.33 10.29 6.78
C THR A 29 -7.98 10.20 5.40
N GLU A 30 -7.41 10.92 4.42
CA GLU A 30 -7.90 10.92 3.03
C GLU A 30 -7.42 9.71 2.21
N VAL A 31 -6.84 8.69 2.87
CA VAL A 31 -6.35 7.49 2.19
C VAL A 31 -7.53 6.64 1.74
N LYS A 32 -7.65 6.46 0.42
CA LYS A 32 -8.63 5.56 -0.18
C LYS A 32 -8.27 4.12 0.16
N ILE A 33 -9.26 3.38 0.64
CA ILE A 33 -9.11 1.95 0.95
C ILE A 33 -9.16 1.19 -0.38
N HIS A 34 -8.10 0.44 -0.65
CA HIS A 34 -7.98 -0.43 -1.81
C HIS A 34 -7.80 -1.86 -1.35
N GLY A 35 -8.48 -2.79 -2.05
CA GLY A 35 -8.33 -4.22 -1.82
C GLY A 35 -6.92 -4.72 -2.14
N LEU A 36 -6.69 -6.00 -1.87
CA LEU A 36 -5.46 -6.67 -2.27
C LEU A 36 -5.36 -6.67 -3.80
N LEU A 37 -4.23 -6.22 -4.33
CA LEU A 37 -3.95 -6.27 -5.77
C LEU A 37 -3.85 -7.73 -6.24
N PRO A 38 -4.28 -8.04 -7.47
CA PRO A 38 -4.09 -9.35 -8.05
C PRO A 38 -2.60 -9.63 -8.30
N VAL A 39 -2.21 -10.90 -8.20
CA VAL A 39 -0.80 -11.32 -8.34
C VAL A 39 -0.23 -10.92 -9.70
N ASP A 40 -1.03 -11.00 -10.75
CA ASP A 40 -0.61 -10.62 -12.11
C ASP A 40 -0.25 -9.14 -12.22
N GLU A 41 -0.96 -8.25 -11.50
CA GLU A 41 -0.66 -6.81 -11.49
C GLU A 41 0.63 -6.53 -10.73
N VAL A 42 0.86 -7.19 -9.59
CA VAL A 42 2.12 -7.06 -8.81
C VAL A 42 3.32 -7.51 -9.63
N LYS A 43 3.19 -8.65 -10.35
CA LYS A 43 4.24 -9.14 -11.24
C LYS A 43 4.52 -8.15 -12.36
N LYS A 44 3.46 -7.70 -13.05
CA LYS A 44 3.58 -6.72 -14.12
C LYS A 44 4.35 -5.47 -13.68
N THR A 45 4.00 -4.86 -12.55
CA THR A 45 4.72 -3.66 -12.06
C THR A 45 6.15 -3.96 -11.65
N SER A 46 6.45 -5.18 -11.18
CA SER A 46 7.83 -5.59 -10.88
C SER A 46 8.66 -5.83 -12.15
N ASP A 47 8.05 -6.32 -13.23
CA ASP A 47 8.71 -6.57 -14.52
C ASP A 47 8.94 -5.28 -15.33
N GLU A 48 8.15 -4.24 -15.07
CA GLU A 48 8.26 -2.91 -15.70
C GLU A 48 9.39 -2.02 -15.11
N CYS A 49 10.12 -2.52 -14.12
CA CYS A 49 11.10 -1.74 -13.35
C CYS A 49 12.56 -1.92 -13.79
#